data_AF-C5TCE8-F1
#
_entry.id   AF-C5TCE8-F1
#
_cell.length_a   1.000
_cell.length_b   1.000
_cell.length_c   1.000
_cell.angle_alpha   90.00
_cell.angle_beta   90.00
_cell.angle_gamma   90.00
#
_symmetry.space_group_name_H-M   'P 1'
#
loop_
_entity.id
_entity.type
_entity.pdbx_description
1 polymer ?
#
loop_
_entity_poly.entity_id
_entity_poly.type
_entity_poly.pdbx_seq_one_letter_code
_entity_poly.pdbx_strand_id
1 'polypeptide(L)'
;ADTGQAAAVRPQDCPTLSDPERTLLGAAQEQWLDAGLAADAQHDRTRWSVIAQQTLFSPRRYPSGVVSTDSWDGYPGARARLLQSLARHAPRNSVLLGGDIHQNYVCKVQAEAADGQPSSPAVLASEFCGTSISSRAGTTQDKVDAIARQNPHVLLARCDQRGYGLADITPTRWTTTLRVVDDPLRADSGASTQARFVVEDGRAGPVPA
;
A
#
# COMPACT_ATOMS: atom_id res chain seq x y z
N ALA A 1 -15.42 25.79 -10.69
CA ALA A 1 -14.80 24.87 -11.67
C ALA A 1 -14.00 23.87 -10.86
N ASP A 2 -14.53 22.66 -10.78
CA ASP A 2 -13.94 21.53 -10.06
C ASP A 2 -12.71 21.06 -10.85
N THR A 3 -11.53 21.58 -10.50
CA THR A 3 -10.28 21.06 -11.03
C THR A 3 -10.04 19.76 -10.29
N GLY A 4 -10.31 18.61 -10.93
CA GLY A 4 -10.13 17.25 -10.40
C GLY A 4 -8.70 16.88 -9.98
N GLN A 5 -8.09 17.70 -9.12
CA GLN A 5 -6.94 17.38 -8.30
C GLN A 5 -7.48 16.84 -6.97
N ALA A 6 -6.96 15.68 -6.55
CA ALA A 6 -7.13 15.21 -5.20
C ALA A 6 -6.84 16.35 -4.21
N ALA A 7 -7.80 16.67 -3.36
CA ALA A 7 -7.62 17.72 -2.36
C ALA A 7 -6.48 17.31 -1.40
N ALA A 8 -5.61 18.26 -1.09
CA ALA A 8 -4.51 18.07 -0.15
C ALA A 8 -4.58 19.13 0.94
N VAL A 9 -4.37 18.71 2.19
CA VAL A 9 -4.50 19.58 3.36
C VAL A 9 -3.27 19.48 4.25
N ARG A 10 -2.99 20.53 5.01
CA ARG A 10 -2.08 20.42 6.17
C ARG A 10 -2.90 19.90 7.35
N PRO A 11 -2.48 18.83 8.05
CA PRO A 11 -3.27 18.27 9.17
C PRO A 11 -3.65 19.30 10.24
N GLN A 12 -2.74 20.21 10.58
CA GLN A 12 -2.97 21.28 11.57
C GLN A 12 -4.09 22.26 11.18
N ASP A 13 -4.38 22.41 9.89
CA ASP A 13 -5.40 23.31 9.35
C ASP A 13 -6.72 22.56 9.06
N CYS A 14 -6.78 21.25 9.33
CA CYS A 14 -7.93 20.40 9.06
C CYS A 14 -8.18 19.43 10.23
N PRO A 15 -8.78 19.88 11.34
CA PRO A 15 -9.03 19.04 12.52
C PRO A 15 -9.89 17.81 12.23
N THR A 16 -10.80 17.93 11.26
CA THR A 16 -11.63 16.80 10.80
C THR A 16 -10.80 15.68 10.21
N LEU A 17 -9.59 15.94 9.68
CA LEU A 17 -8.72 14.89 9.14
C LEU A 17 -8.41 13.81 10.21
N SER A 18 -8.20 14.24 11.45
CA SER A 18 -7.90 13.39 12.61
C SER A 18 -9.13 12.85 13.34
N ASP A 19 -10.34 13.13 12.88
CA ASP A 19 -11.56 12.58 13.47
C ASP A 19 -11.52 11.05 13.38
N PRO A 20 -11.52 10.33 14.52
CA PRO A 20 -11.44 8.87 14.52
C PRO A 20 -12.65 8.23 13.85
N GLU A 21 -13.81 8.90 13.79
CA GLU A 21 -15.02 8.36 13.17
C GLU A 21 -15.01 8.45 11.64
N ARG A 22 -14.04 9.17 11.05
CA ARG A 22 -13.89 9.16 9.60
C ARG A 22 -13.51 7.77 9.09
N THR A 23 -14.14 7.41 7.98
CA THR A 23 -14.01 6.09 7.37
C THR A 23 -13.89 6.21 5.86
N LEU A 24 -12.99 5.42 5.29
CA LEU A 24 -12.86 5.25 3.84
C LEU A 24 -13.84 4.19 3.31
N LEU A 25 -14.11 3.16 4.11
CA LEU A 25 -14.86 1.97 3.70
C LEU A 25 -16.33 1.99 4.16
N GLY A 26 -16.64 2.78 5.20
CA GLY A 26 -17.90 2.69 5.93
C GLY A 26 -17.89 1.56 6.97
N ALA A 27 -18.65 1.73 8.06
CA ALA A 27 -18.67 0.80 9.18
C ALA A 27 -19.01 -0.64 8.79
N ALA A 28 -19.95 -0.83 7.86
CA ALA A 28 -20.36 -2.16 7.40
C ALA A 28 -19.22 -2.92 6.71
N GLN A 29 -18.45 -2.23 5.84
CA GLN A 29 -17.34 -2.86 5.13
C GLN A 29 -16.13 -3.08 6.06
N GLU A 30 -15.88 -2.17 7.02
CA GLU A 30 -14.85 -2.38 8.04
C GLU A 30 -15.15 -3.62 8.91
N GLN A 31 -16.39 -3.79 9.35
CA GLN A 31 -16.81 -4.96 10.14
C GLN A 31 -16.74 -6.26 9.32
N TRP A 32 -17.19 -6.22 8.07
CA TRP A 32 -17.07 -7.37 7.16
C TRP A 32 -15.62 -7.79 6.95
N LEU A 33 -14.73 -6.82 6.71
CA LEU A 33 -13.30 -7.08 6.52
C LEU A 33 -12.67 -7.66 7.79
N ASP A 34 -13.01 -7.12 8.95
CA ASP A 34 -12.54 -7.63 10.24
C ASP A 34 -12.93 -9.09 10.48
N ALA A 35 -14.20 -9.43 10.22
CA ALA A 35 -14.69 -10.79 10.35
C ALA A 35 -14.03 -11.75 9.34
N GLY A 36 -13.75 -11.29 8.12
CA GLY A 36 -13.02 -12.05 7.11
C GLY A 36 -11.59 -12.37 7.54
N LEU A 37 -10.88 -11.38 8.08
CA LEU A 37 -9.52 -11.57 8.62
C LEU A 37 -9.52 -12.55 9.80
N ALA A 38 -10.53 -12.47 10.69
CA ALA A 38 -10.69 -13.42 11.79
C ALA A 38 -10.91 -14.86 11.29
N ALA A 39 -11.77 -15.02 10.27
CA ALA A 39 -12.06 -16.33 9.69
C ALA A 39 -10.84 -16.94 9.00
N ASP A 40 -10.09 -16.13 8.25
CA ASP A 40 -8.85 -16.57 7.59
C ASP A 40 -7.80 -17.02 8.61
N ALA A 41 -7.67 -16.30 9.73
CA ALA A 41 -6.73 -16.66 10.80
C ALA A 41 -7.07 -17.99 11.50
N GLN A 42 -8.35 -18.35 11.55
CA GLN A 42 -8.81 -19.60 12.16
C GLN A 42 -8.75 -20.79 11.19
N HIS A 43 -8.62 -20.56 9.88
CA HIS A 43 -8.68 -21.61 8.89
C HIS A 43 -7.30 -22.10 8.45
N ASP A 44 -6.87 -23.25 8.96
CA ASP A 44 -5.54 -23.84 8.68
C ASP A 44 -5.20 -24.04 7.18
N ARG A 45 -6.21 -24.06 6.31
CA ARG A 45 -6.05 -24.20 4.86
C ARG A 45 -5.80 -22.87 4.16
N THR A 46 -6.24 -21.74 4.73
CA THR A 46 -6.02 -20.42 4.15
C THR A 46 -4.56 -20.03 4.35
N ARG A 47 -3.85 -19.83 3.23
CA ARG A 47 -2.42 -19.46 3.25
C ARG A 47 -2.19 -17.97 3.07
N TRP A 48 -3.06 -17.29 2.33
CA TRP A 48 -2.91 -15.88 1.97
C TRP A 48 -4.26 -15.16 2.13
N SER A 49 -4.29 -14.15 2.99
CA SER A 49 -5.37 -13.18 3.06
C SER A 49 -5.01 -12.00 2.17
N VAL A 50 -5.80 -11.75 1.12
CA VAL A 50 -5.50 -10.72 0.12
C VAL A 50 -6.54 -9.62 0.20
N ILE A 51 -6.08 -8.39 0.45
CA ILE A 51 -6.91 -7.18 0.43
C ILE A 51 -6.62 -6.45 -0.88
N ALA A 52 -7.46 -6.66 -1.88
CA ALA A 52 -7.41 -5.92 -3.13
C ALA A 52 -8.25 -4.65 -3.02
N GLN A 53 -7.58 -3.50 -3.15
CA GLN A 53 -8.21 -2.19 -2.97
C GLN A 53 -7.61 -1.15 -3.94
N GLN A 54 -8.09 0.08 -3.89
CA GLN A 54 -7.93 1.05 -4.96
C GLN A 54 -6.58 1.78 -4.94
N THR A 55 -6.04 2.15 -3.78
CA THR A 55 -4.94 3.14 -3.67
C THR A 55 -3.77 2.65 -2.81
N LEU A 56 -2.82 3.50 -2.46
CA LEU A 56 -1.72 3.12 -1.55
C LEU A 56 -2.21 3.16 -0.09
N PHE A 57 -2.04 2.06 0.63
CA PHE A 57 -2.37 1.90 2.04
C PHE A 57 -1.27 2.43 2.96
N SER A 58 -0.02 2.04 2.69
CA SER A 58 1.12 2.42 3.53
C SER A 58 1.27 3.95 3.57
N PRO A 59 1.55 4.52 4.75
CA PRO A 59 1.62 5.96 4.90
C PRO A 59 2.74 6.57 4.07
N ARG A 60 2.51 7.78 3.55
CA ARG A 60 3.56 8.63 2.98
C ARG A 60 3.68 9.92 3.78
N ARG A 61 4.80 10.05 4.50
CA ARG A 61 5.23 11.34 5.05
C ARG A 61 5.84 12.16 3.93
N TYR A 62 5.18 13.26 3.57
CA TYR A 62 5.65 14.19 2.55
C TYR A 62 6.53 15.27 3.19
N PRO A 63 7.65 15.67 2.56
CA PRO A 63 8.49 16.78 3.05
C PRO A 63 7.73 18.11 3.22
N SER A 64 6.67 18.32 2.44
CA SER A 64 5.81 19.51 2.51
C SER A 64 4.89 19.56 3.74
N GLY A 65 4.68 18.42 4.41
CA GLY A 65 3.71 18.25 5.48
C GLY A 65 2.24 18.24 5.02
N VAL A 66 1.98 18.26 3.71
CA VAL A 66 0.62 18.11 3.18
C VAL A 66 0.25 16.65 2.99
N VAL A 67 -1.02 16.35 3.18
CA VAL A 67 -1.60 15.00 3.11
C VAL A 67 -2.70 14.99 2.05
N SER A 68 -2.70 13.98 1.19
CA SER A 68 -3.81 13.74 0.25
C SER A 68 -5.04 13.25 1.00
N THR A 69 -6.19 13.89 0.78
CA THR A 69 -7.47 13.46 1.35
C THR A 69 -8.16 12.37 0.53
N ASP A 70 -7.58 11.98 -0.60
CA ASP A 70 -8.12 11.00 -1.56
C ASP A 70 -7.43 9.63 -1.45
N SER A 71 -6.60 9.43 -0.43
CA SER A 71 -5.87 8.18 -0.18
C SER A 71 -5.97 7.78 1.30
N TRP A 72 -5.43 6.62 1.67
CA TRP A 72 -5.43 6.18 3.07
C TRP A 72 -4.72 7.15 4.04
N ASP A 73 -3.79 7.99 3.55
CA ASP A 73 -3.21 9.06 4.37
C ASP A 73 -4.26 10.08 4.83
N GLY A 74 -5.33 10.24 4.05
CA GLY A 74 -6.48 11.07 4.37
C GLY A 74 -7.43 10.45 5.40
N TYR A 75 -7.22 9.20 5.83
CA TYR A 75 -8.11 8.47 6.74
C TYR A 75 -7.32 7.72 7.83
N PRO A 76 -6.55 8.44 8.67
CA PRO A 76 -5.65 7.83 9.65
C PRO A 76 -6.39 6.92 10.65
N GLY A 77 -7.58 7.31 11.14
CA GLY A 77 -8.38 6.48 12.05
C GLY A 77 -8.83 5.15 11.42
N ALA A 78 -9.30 5.18 10.17
CA ALA A 78 -9.67 3.96 9.43
C ALA A 78 -8.47 3.05 9.17
N ARG A 79 -7.33 3.64 8.81
CA ARG A 79 -6.07 2.90 8.65
C ARG A 79 -5.66 2.22 9.95
N ALA A 80 -5.72 2.95 11.07
CA ALA A 80 -5.41 2.42 12.40
C ALA A 80 -6.27 1.20 12.74
N ARG A 81 -7.58 1.27 12.52
CA ARG A 81 -8.50 0.14 12.75
C ARG A 81 -8.16 -1.09 11.91
N LEU A 82 -7.79 -0.92 10.64
CA LEU A 82 -7.37 -2.05 9.79
C LEU A 82 -6.02 -2.64 10.27
N LEU A 83 -5.05 -1.79 10.64
CA LEU A 83 -3.78 -2.26 11.22
C LEU A 83 -4.02 -3.05 12.52
N GLN A 84 -4.91 -2.56 13.38
CA GLN A 84 -5.29 -3.25 14.62
C GLN A 84 -6.00 -4.58 14.34
N SER A 85 -6.86 -4.66 13.33
CA SER A 85 -7.50 -5.90 12.90
C SER A 85 -6.47 -6.93 12.41
N LEU A 86 -5.55 -6.52 11.53
CA LEU A 86 -4.44 -7.36 11.06
C LEU A 86 -3.57 -7.86 12.21
N ALA A 87 -3.24 -7.00 13.17
CA ALA A 87 -2.46 -7.37 14.34
C ALA A 87 -3.21 -8.30 15.30
N ARG A 88 -4.52 -8.06 15.51
CA ARG A 88 -5.37 -8.84 16.42
C ARG A 88 -5.60 -10.26 15.91
N HIS A 89 -6.00 -10.38 14.66
CA HIS A 89 -6.33 -11.69 14.08
C HIS A 89 -5.10 -12.43 13.59
N ALA A 90 -4.07 -11.68 13.18
CA ALA A 90 -2.80 -12.20 12.68
C ALA A 90 -2.98 -13.36 11.65
N PRO A 91 -3.71 -13.15 10.54
CA PRO A 91 -3.80 -14.15 9.49
C PRO A 91 -2.40 -14.53 9.02
N ARG A 92 -2.23 -15.80 8.64
CA ARG A 92 -0.91 -16.41 8.40
C ARG A 92 -0.01 -15.59 7.49
N ASN A 93 -0.55 -15.08 6.38
CA ASN A 93 0.10 -14.11 5.52
C ASN A 93 -0.93 -13.12 5.00
N SER A 94 -0.65 -11.82 5.14
CA SER A 94 -1.50 -10.75 4.61
C SER A 94 -0.81 -9.99 3.49
N VAL A 95 -1.50 -9.80 2.37
CA VAL A 95 -1.02 -9.05 1.19
C VAL A 95 -2.05 -8.01 0.77
N LEU A 96 -1.61 -6.77 0.62
CA LEU A 96 -2.41 -5.67 0.11
C LEU A 96 -2.02 -5.39 -1.34
N LEU A 97 -3.02 -5.28 -2.20
CA LEU A 97 -2.87 -4.85 -3.59
C LEU A 97 -3.54 -3.50 -3.77
N GLY A 98 -2.86 -2.59 -4.45
CA GLY A 98 -3.33 -1.21 -4.68
C GLY A 98 -2.99 -0.70 -6.07
N GLY A 99 -3.49 0.50 -6.39
CA GLY A 99 -3.20 1.22 -7.62
C GLY A 99 -3.39 2.72 -7.44
N ASP A 100 -4.14 3.35 -8.34
CA ASP A 100 -4.58 4.77 -8.31
C ASP A 100 -3.46 5.81 -8.44
N ILE A 101 -2.39 5.71 -7.66
CA ILE A 101 -1.34 6.74 -7.59
C ILE A 101 -0.40 6.78 -8.82
N HIS A 102 -0.63 5.93 -9.83
CA HIS A 102 0.15 5.78 -11.07
C HIS A 102 1.66 5.54 -10.82
N GLN A 103 1.99 4.84 -9.74
CA GLN A 103 3.36 4.60 -9.27
C GLN A 103 3.47 3.16 -8.77
N ASN A 104 4.59 2.49 -9.05
CA ASN A 104 4.92 1.25 -8.36
C ASN A 104 5.41 1.58 -6.94
N TYR A 105 4.75 1.03 -5.92
CA TYR A 105 5.22 1.03 -4.54
C TYR A 105 5.25 -0.40 -4.00
N VAL A 106 6.33 -0.74 -3.32
CA VAL A 106 6.45 -1.99 -2.54
C VAL A 106 6.78 -1.61 -1.12
N CYS A 107 5.92 -2.00 -0.18
CA CYS A 107 6.02 -1.56 1.21
C CYS A 107 5.93 -2.74 2.18
N LYS A 108 6.63 -2.60 3.30
CA LYS A 108 6.32 -3.34 4.54
C LYS A 108 5.17 -2.62 5.23
N VAL A 109 4.02 -3.27 5.37
CA VAL A 109 2.91 -2.71 6.14
C VAL A 109 3.21 -2.93 7.61
N GLN A 110 3.42 -1.84 8.34
CA GLN A 110 3.85 -1.87 9.73
C GLN A 110 2.69 -1.56 10.68
N ALA A 111 2.72 -2.15 11.86
CA ALA A 111 1.88 -1.74 12.98
C ALA A 111 2.12 -0.26 13.30
N GLU A 112 1.15 0.36 13.96
CA GLU A 112 1.34 1.72 14.47
C GLU A 112 2.51 1.75 15.44
N ALA A 113 3.37 2.76 15.31
CA ALA A 113 4.42 3.00 16.28
C ALA A 113 3.76 3.41 17.60
N ALA A 114 3.86 2.58 18.64
CA ALA A 114 3.45 2.98 19.97
C ALA A 114 4.45 4.01 20.54
N ASP A 115 3.95 5.03 21.23
CA ASP A 115 4.81 5.97 21.95
C ASP A 115 5.75 5.20 22.90
N GLY A 116 7.06 5.40 22.73
CA GLY A 116 8.09 4.75 23.56
C GLY A 116 8.49 3.33 23.15
N GLN A 117 8.02 2.78 22.02
CA GLN A 117 8.49 1.49 21.49
C GLN A 117 9.74 1.61 20.59
N PRO A 118 10.49 0.49 20.37
CA PRO A 118 11.69 0.50 19.54
C PRO A 118 11.43 1.12 18.17
N SER A 119 12.46 1.72 17.59
CA SER A 119 12.45 2.51 16.34
C SER A 119 11.99 1.75 15.09
N SER A 120 11.50 0.51 15.21
CA SER A 120 11.05 -0.34 14.10
C SER A 120 9.79 -1.12 14.51
N PRO A 121 8.59 -0.64 14.11
CA PRO A 121 7.33 -1.34 14.39
C PRO A 121 7.28 -2.71 13.69
N ALA A 122 6.49 -3.63 14.26
CA ALA A 122 6.28 -4.96 13.70
C ALA A 122 5.69 -4.88 12.29
N VAL A 123 6.16 -5.74 11.37
CA VAL A 123 5.59 -5.87 10.03
C VAL A 123 4.39 -6.80 10.10
N LEU A 124 3.23 -6.32 9.65
CA LEU A 124 1.96 -7.05 9.68
C LEU A 124 1.58 -7.65 8.33
N ALA A 125 1.96 -6.98 7.24
CA ALA A 125 1.59 -7.40 5.88
C ALA A 125 2.60 -6.91 4.84
N SER A 126 2.41 -7.38 3.61
CA SER A 126 3.14 -6.91 2.43
C SER A 126 2.21 -6.09 1.54
N GLU A 127 2.69 -5.00 0.96
CA GLU A 127 1.91 -4.22 0.01
C GLU A 127 2.60 -4.11 -1.34
N PHE A 128 1.81 -4.34 -2.40
CA PHE A 128 2.18 -4.11 -3.79
C PHE A 128 1.16 -3.16 -4.42
N CYS A 129 1.53 -1.89 -4.54
CA CYS A 129 0.73 -0.89 -5.24
C CYS A 129 1.30 -0.76 -6.66
N GLY A 130 0.47 -1.06 -7.65
CA GLY A 130 0.87 -1.07 -9.06
C GLY A 130 0.90 0.32 -9.68
N THR A 131 1.84 0.51 -10.59
CA THR A 131 1.81 1.62 -11.54
C THR A 131 0.56 1.53 -12.44
N SER A 132 0.34 2.58 -13.22
CA SER A 132 -0.71 2.62 -14.23
C SER A 132 -0.32 1.88 -15.51
N ILE A 133 -1.34 1.45 -16.26
CA ILE A 133 -1.17 0.92 -17.62
C ILE A 133 -0.63 1.99 -18.57
N SER A 134 -1.12 3.24 -18.47
CA SER A 134 -0.73 4.32 -19.39
C SER A 134 -0.70 5.72 -18.77
N SER A 135 -1.56 6.01 -17.78
CA SER A 135 -1.68 7.34 -17.15
C SER A 135 -0.38 7.82 -16.50
N ARG A 136 -0.04 9.11 -16.60
CA ARG A 136 1.17 9.66 -15.96
C ARG A 136 0.94 9.98 -14.48
N ALA A 137 1.98 9.85 -13.65
CA ALA A 137 1.92 10.11 -12.21
C ALA A 137 1.83 11.58 -11.78
N GLY A 138 2.05 12.53 -12.70
CA GLY A 138 2.01 13.96 -12.36
C GLY A 138 3.11 14.42 -11.39
N THR A 139 4.17 13.63 -11.20
CA THR A 139 5.32 13.93 -10.34
C THR A 139 6.64 13.52 -11.00
N THR A 140 7.77 13.84 -10.37
CA THR A 140 9.12 13.46 -10.82
C THR A 140 9.71 12.40 -9.90
N GLN A 141 10.65 11.60 -10.42
CA GLN A 141 11.31 10.55 -9.63
C GLN A 141 12.08 11.14 -8.44
N ASP A 142 12.74 12.30 -8.60
CA ASP A 142 13.43 12.99 -7.50
C ASP A 142 12.51 13.30 -6.30
N LYS A 143 11.26 13.71 -6.58
CA LYS A 143 10.25 13.98 -5.53
C LYS A 143 9.81 12.69 -4.85
N VAL A 144 9.64 11.62 -5.63
CA VAL A 144 9.29 10.29 -5.11
C VAL A 144 10.41 9.73 -4.25
N ASP A 145 11.67 9.87 -4.67
CA ASP A 145 12.84 9.45 -3.90
C ASP A 145 12.97 10.26 -2.60
N ALA A 146 12.62 11.55 -2.62
CA ALA A 146 12.58 12.38 -1.41
C ALA A 146 11.53 11.91 -0.41
N ILE A 147 10.37 11.47 -0.88
CA ILE A 147 9.34 10.85 -0.03
C ILE A 147 9.86 9.53 0.51
N ALA A 148 10.38 8.63 -0.35
CA ALA A 148 10.87 7.32 0.08
C ALA A 148 11.95 7.42 1.18
N ARG A 149 12.86 8.41 1.11
CA ARG A 149 13.86 8.67 2.17
C ARG A 149 13.27 8.97 3.56
N GLN A 150 12.04 9.50 3.64
CA GLN A 150 11.34 9.77 4.90
C GLN A 150 10.48 8.60 5.38
N ASN A 151 10.37 7.53 4.59
CA ASN A 151 9.42 6.44 4.77
C ASN A 151 10.17 5.10 4.70
N PRO A 152 10.89 4.69 5.76
CA PRO A 152 11.80 3.54 5.74
C PRO A 152 11.11 2.18 5.52
N HIS A 153 9.79 2.13 5.60
CA HIS A 153 8.97 0.96 5.25
C HIS A 153 8.81 0.75 3.74
N VAL A 154 9.14 1.74 2.92
CA VAL A 154 9.09 1.67 1.45
C VAL A 154 10.36 1.01 0.91
N LEU A 155 10.20 -0.11 0.22
CA LEU A 155 11.31 -0.86 -0.39
C LEU A 155 11.56 -0.48 -1.85
N LEU A 156 10.51 -0.05 -2.55
CA LEU A 156 10.58 0.46 -3.91
C LEU A 156 9.50 1.53 -4.11
N ALA A 157 9.87 2.61 -4.80
CA ALA A 157 8.95 3.65 -5.24
C ALA A 157 9.39 4.18 -6.61
N ARG A 158 8.58 3.94 -7.66
CA ARG A 158 8.87 4.36 -9.04
C ARG A 158 7.66 4.99 -9.70
N CYS A 159 7.83 6.19 -10.26
CA CYS A 159 6.74 6.92 -10.94
C CYS A 159 6.93 7.07 -12.45
N ASP A 160 8.10 6.69 -12.95
CA ASP A 160 8.58 7.01 -14.29
C ASP A 160 8.21 5.97 -15.35
N GLN A 161 7.81 4.77 -14.95
CA GLN A 161 7.47 3.68 -15.86
C GLN A 161 6.04 3.16 -15.68
N ARG A 162 5.42 2.73 -16.78
CA ARG A 162 4.07 2.13 -16.83
C ARG A 162 4.15 0.63 -17.02
N GLY A 163 3.08 -0.07 -16.65
CA GLY A 163 3.04 -1.53 -16.73
C GLY A 163 2.08 -2.14 -15.73
N TYR A 164 2.43 -3.30 -15.19
CA TYR A 164 1.56 -4.12 -14.36
C TYR A 164 2.36 -5.08 -13.46
N GLY A 165 1.73 -5.58 -12.40
CA GLY A 165 2.29 -6.64 -11.55
C GLY A 165 1.83 -8.02 -12.00
N LEU A 166 2.72 -9.01 -11.95
CA LEU A 166 2.39 -10.43 -12.09
C LEU A 166 2.63 -11.11 -10.74
N ALA A 167 1.61 -11.75 -10.19
CA ALA A 167 1.68 -12.47 -8.92
C ALA A 167 1.64 -13.99 -9.15
N ASP A 168 2.75 -14.67 -8.86
CA ASP A 168 2.84 -16.14 -8.83
C ASP A 168 2.66 -16.61 -7.38
N ILE A 169 1.57 -17.32 -7.11
CA ILE A 169 1.13 -17.64 -5.75
C ILE A 169 1.13 -19.15 -5.53
N THR A 170 1.84 -19.59 -4.49
CA THR A 170 1.90 -20.98 -4.04
C THR A 170 1.62 -21.05 -2.54
N PRO A 171 1.38 -22.23 -1.94
CA PRO A 171 1.16 -22.35 -0.50
C PRO A 171 2.30 -21.83 0.37
N THR A 172 3.54 -21.83 -0.14
CA THR A 172 4.76 -21.47 0.62
C THR A 172 5.42 -20.17 0.18
N ARG A 173 4.94 -19.57 -0.91
CA ARG A 173 5.57 -18.38 -1.51
C ARG A 173 4.60 -17.57 -2.35
N TRP A 174 4.61 -16.27 -2.13
CA TRP A 174 4.02 -15.27 -3.03
C TRP A 174 5.15 -14.52 -3.73
N THR A 175 5.12 -14.47 -5.06
CA THR A 175 6.12 -13.73 -5.83
C THR A 175 5.44 -12.67 -6.68
N THR A 176 5.83 -11.41 -6.51
CA THR A 176 5.36 -10.30 -7.35
C THR A 176 6.48 -9.84 -8.28
N THR A 177 6.26 -9.94 -9.58
CA THR A 177 7.15 -9.39 -10.61
C THR A 177 6.54 -8.11 -11.18
N LEU A 178 7.23 -6.98 -11.04
CA LEU A 178 6.81 -5.70 -11.59
C LEU A 178 7.27 -5.62 -13.04
N ARG A 179 6.33 -5.68 -13.98
CA ARG A 179 6.57 -5.55 -15.41
C ARG A 179 6.35 -4.11 -15.83
N VAL A 180 7.24 -3.61 -16.69
CA VAL A 180 7.17 -2.26 -17.24
C VAL A 180 7.28 -2.30 -18.75
N VAL A 181 6.64 -1.33 -19.42
CA VAL A 181 6.74 -1.11 -20.86
C VAL A 181 7.62 0.12 -21.15
N ASP A 182 8.37 0.09 -22.24
CA ASP A 182 9.26 1.18 -22.64
C ASP A 182 8.47 2.43 -23.06
N ASP A 183 7.41 2.26 -23.85
CA ASP A 183 6.49 3.32 -24.26
C ASP A 183 5.02 2.83 -24.26
N PRO A 184 4.18 3.29 -23.31
CA PRO A 184 2.78 2.87 -23.23
C PRO A 184 1.91 3.38 -24.39
N LEU A 185 2.42 4.29 -25.23
CA LEU A 185 1.71 4.80 -26.40
C LEU A 185 1.99 3.99 -27.67
N ARG A 186 2.90 3.02 -27.61
CA ARG A 186 3.28 2.16 -28.73
C ARG A 186 2.82 0.72 -28.49
N ALA A 187 1.98 0.22 -29.39
CA ALA A 187 1.45 -1.14 -29.30
C ALA A 187 2.55 -2.22 -29.41
N ASP A 188 3.67 -1.92 -30.08
CA ASP A 188 4.82 -2.80 -30.27
C ASP A 188 5.94 -2.57 -29.24
N SER A 189 5.68 -1.78 -28.19
CA SER A 189 6.67 -1.49 -27.15
C SER A 189 7.17 -2.75 -26.48
N GLY A 190 8.49 -2.78 -26.20
CA GLY A 190 9.09 -3.79 -25.35
C GLY A 190 8.53 -3.77 -23.93
N ALA A 191 8.63 -4.91 -23.26
CA ALA A 191 8.33 -5.05 -21.85
C ALA A 191 9.48 -5.73 -21.11
N SER A 192 9.88 -5.18 -19.96
CA SER A 192 10.97 -5.67 -19.12
C SER A 192 10.52 -5.84 -17.66
N THR A 193 11.35 -6.49 -16.85
CA THR A 193 11.11 -6.60 -15.40
C THR A 193 11.81 -5.43 -14.72
N GLN A 194 11.06 -4.60 -13.99
CA GLN A 194 11.61 -3.52 -13.18
C GLN A 194 12.19 -4.06 -11.87
N ALA A 195 11.44 -4.94 -11.20
CA ALA A 195 11.84 -5.56 -9.94
C ALA A 195 11.03 -6.83 -9.67
N ARG A 196 11.54 -7.66 -8.76
CA ARG A 196 10.86 -8.84 -8.25
C ARG A 196 10.96 -8.87 -6.73
N PHE A 197 9.87 -9.24 -6.09
CA PHE A 197 9.79 -9.38 -4.63
C PHE A 197 9.11 -10.69 -4.26
N VAL A 198 9.51 -11.24 -3.12
CA VAL A 198 8.94 -12.45 -2.55
C VAL A 198 8.40 -12.14 -1.15
N VAL A 199 7.25 -12.73 -0.84
CA VAL A 199 6.77 -12.92 0.53
C VAL A 199 6.86 -14.41 0.83
N GLU A 200 7.64 -14.75 1.85
CA GLU A 200 7.77 -16.12 2.31
C GLU A 200 6.64 -16.45 3.27
N ASP A 201 6.18 -17.68 3.21
CA ASP A 201 5.12 -18.15 4.08
C ASP A 201 5.47 -18.07 5.58
N GLY A 202 4.58 -17.46 6.37
CA GLY A 202 4.77 -17.20 7.79
C GLY A 202 5.72 -16.04 8.10
N ARG A 203 6.16 -15.30 7.08
CA ARG A 203 7.07 -14.16 7.23
C ARG A 203 6.47 -12.91 6.59
N ALA A 204 5.95 -12.03 7.42
CA ALA A 204 5.39 -10.76 6.97
C ALA A 204 6.44 -9.84 6.34
N GLY A 205 6.04 -9.20 5.25
CA GLY A 205 6.83 -8.20 4.52
C GLY A 205 7.53 -8.76 3.29
N PRO A 206 7.61 -7.97 2.20
CA PRO A 206 8.30 -8.38 0.99
C PRO A 206 9.82 -8.27 1.16
N VAL A 207 10.56 -9.13 0.46
CA VAL A 207 12.00 -9.07 0.29
C VAL A 207 12.36 -9.07 -1.21
N PRO A 208 13.41 -8.36 -1.64
CA PRO A 208 13.90 -8.46 -3.02
C PRO A 208 14.25 -9.91 -3.38
N ALA A 209 13.96 -10.30 -4.61
CA ALA A 209 14.15 -11.65 -5.13
C ALA A 209 15.18 -11.70 -6.28
#